data_AF-A0A484M8F5-F1
#
_entry.id   AF-A0A484M8F5-F1
#
_cell.length_a   1.000
_cell.length_b   1.000
_cell.length_c   1.000
_cell.angle_alpha   90.00
_cell.angle_beta   90.00
_cell.angle_gamma   90.00
#
_symmetry.space_group_name_H-M   'P 1'
#
loop_
_entity.id
_entity.type
_entity.pdbx_description
1 polymer ?
#
loop_
_entity_poly.entity_id
_entity_poly.type
_entity_poly.pdbx_seq_one_letter_code
_entity_poly.pdbx_strand_id
1 'polypeptide(L)'
;KLPRDETLVVQAQEGERKLEARPKAEPAEEVEEVLLDPRTPERKVKVGVSLTGSQRKRLMDVLSAYRVIFAWGPGDMPGVDPK
;
A
#
# COMPACT_ATOMS: atom_id res chain seq x y z
N LYS A 1 -3.23 -38.08 -26.70
CA LYS A 1 -2.72 -36.76 -27.18
C LYS A 1 -3.63 -35.70 -26.60
N LEU A 2 -3.13 -34.84 -25.72
CA LEU A 2 -3.93 -33.81 -25.04
C LEU A 2 -3.68 -32.45 -25.74
N PRO A 3 -4.71 -31.75 -26.24
CA PRO A 3 -4.64 -30.32 -26.46
C PRO A 3 -5.27 -29.63 -25.23
N ARG A 4 -4.50 -28.97 -24.37
CA ARG A 4 -4.03 -27.57 -24.43
C ARG A 4 -5.15 -26.53 -24.35
N ASP A 5 -5.12 -25.86 -23.20
CA ASP A 5 -5.61 -24.52 -22.88
C ASP A 5 -7.13 -24.30 -22.82
N GLU A 6 -7.70 -24.69 -21.68
CA GLU A 6 -8.85 -23.99 -21.10
C GLU A 6 -8.37 -22.61 -20.59
N THR A 7 -8.32 -21.61 -21.48
CA THR A 7 -8.31 -20.22 -21.04
C THR A 7 -9.72 -19.84 -20.62
N LEU A 8 -10.01 -19.91 -19.32
CA LEU A 8 -11.17 -19.26 -18.73
C LEU A 8 -11.05 -17.75 -18.94
N VAL A 9 -11.69 -17.28 -20.02
CA VAL A 9 -11.91 -15.85 -20.27
C VAL A 9 -12.90 -15.35 -19.24
N VAL A 10 -12.38 -14.89 -18.10
CA VAL A 10 -13.18 -14.16 -17.11
C VAL A 10 -13.47 -12.80 -17.72
N GLN A 11 -14.63 -12.67 -18.35
CA GLN A 11 -15.17 -11.40 -18.82
C GLN A 11 -15.49 -10.56 -17.57
N ALA A 12 -14.52 -9.75 -17.13
CA ALA A 12 -14.75 -8.75 -16.11
C ALA A 12 -15.57 -7.62 -16.74
N GLN A 13 -16.90 -7.73 -16.63
CA GLN A 13 -17.83 -6.67 -16.98
C GLN A 13 -17.46 -5.41 -16.20
N GLU A 14 -16.94 -4.42 -16.93
CA GLU A 14 -16.73 -3.05 -16.50
C GLU A 14 -18.09 -2.44 -16.14
N GLY A 15 -18.41 -2.47 -14.85
CA GLY A 15 -19.45 -1.67 -14.26
C GLY A 15 -18.76 -0.66 -13.37
N GLU A 16 -18.99 0.62 -13.65
CA GLU A 16 -18.55 1.77 -12.87
C GLU A 16 -19.05 1.64 -11.42
N ARG A 17 -18.36 0.86 -10.61
CA ARG A 17 -18.51 0.91 -9.17
C ARG A 17 -17.72 2.13 -8.76
N LYS A 18 -18.43 3.27 -8.76
CA LYS A 18 -18.29 4.35 -7.78
C LYS A 18 -17.52 3.78 -6.60
N LEU A 19 -16.39 4.40 -6.23
CA LEU A 19 -15.63 4.13 -5.01
C LEU A 19 -16.58 4.38 -3.82
N GLU A 20 -17.61 3.56 -3.68
CA GLU A 20 -18.38 3.40 -2.48
C GLU A 20 -17.31 3.02 -1.48
N ALA A 21 -17.13 3.92 -0.51
CA ALA A 21 -16.15 3.82 0.54
C ALA A 21 -16.25 2.41 1.13
N ARG A 22 -15.47 1.48 0.57
CA ARG A 22 -15.23 0.19 1.20
C ARG A 22 -14.68 0.60 2.56
N PRO A 23 -15.29 0.16 3.67
CA PRO A 23 -14.92 0.62 4.98
C PRO A 23 -13.41 0.43 5.11
N LYS A 24 -12.68 1.53 5.10
CA LYS A 24 -11.24 1.51 5.24
C LYS A 24 -11.01 1.00 6.64
N ALA A 25 -10.33 -0.14 6.78
CA ALA A 25 -10.04 -0.69 8.08
C ALA A 25 -9.28 0.38 8.88
N GLU A 26 -9.93 0.90 9.91
CA GLU A 26 -9.30 1.84 10.82
C GLU A 26 -8.44 1.05 11.80
N PRO A 27 -7.23 1.53 12.10
CA PRO A 27 -6.41 0.90 13.12
C PRO A 27 -7.14 1.01 14.47
N ALA A 28 -7.23 -0.11 15.18
CA ALA A 28 -7.83 -0.16 16.51
C ALA A 28 -7.01 0.63 17.55
N GLU A 29 -5.73 0.83 17.27
CA GLU A 29 -4.81 1.64 18.07
C GLU A 29 -4.50 2.97 17.38
N GLU A 30 -4.16 3.98 18.18
CA GLU A 30 -3.77 5.29 17.69
C GLU A 30 -2.47 5.21 16.88
N VAL A 31 -2.46 5.90 15.75
CA VAL A 31 -1.32 5.94 14.82
C VAL A 31 -0.92 7.37 14.50
N GLU A 32 0.37 7.59 14.36
CA GLU A 32 0.97 8.86 13.96
C GLU A 32 1.43 8.76 12.50
N GLU A 33 1.20 9.82 11.71
CA GLU A 33 1.80 9.93 10.38
C GLU A 33 3.24 10.42 10.46
N VAL A 34 4.15 9.62 9.92
CA VAL A 34 5.58 9.92 9.86
C VAL A 34 6.01 10.05 8.40
N LEU A 35 6.79 11.09 8.10
CA LEU A 35 7.40 11.27 6.79
C LEU A 35 8.51 10.25 6.59
N LEU A 36 8.43 9.45 5.54
CA LEU A 36 9.43 8.43 5.27
C LEU A 36 10.62 8.95 4.46
N ASP A 37 10.37 9.86 3.52
CA ASP A 37 11.41 10.55 2.75
C ASP A 37 11.22 12.07 2.83
N PRO A 38 12.19 12.84 3.37
CA PRO A 38 12.08 14.29 3.43
C PRO A 38 12.06 14.95 2.03
N ARG A 39 12.52 14.26 0.98
CA ARG A 39 12.48 14.75 -0.40
C ARG A 39 11.13 14.57 -1.08
N THR A 40 10.28 13.71 -0.52
CA THR A 40 8.97 13.38 -1.09
C THR A 40 7.94 13.38 0.03
N PRO A 41 7.39 14.57 0.39
CA PRO A 41 6.50 14.71 1.54
C PRO A 41 5.17 13.96 1.37
N GLU A 42 4.83 13.53 0.15
CA GLU A 42 3.68 12.63 -0.09
C GLU A 42 3.92 11.21 0.44
N ARG A 43 5.18 10.79 0.61
CA ARG A 43 5.55 9.45 1.09
C ARG A 43 5.50 9.39 2.62
N LYS A 44 4.29 9.21 3.14
CA LYS A 44 4.01 9.09 4.58
C LYS A 44 3.63 7.66 4.97
N VAL A 45 3.97 7.28 6.19
CA VAL A 45 3.60 6.01 6.80
C VAL A 45 2.89 6.25 8.12
N LYS A 46 1.91 5.40 8.46
CA LYS A 46 1.21 5.44 9.75
C LYS A 46 1.85 4.45 10.72
N VAL A 47 2.24 4.92 11.89
CA VAL A 47 3.00 4.15 12.88
C VAL A 47 2.25 4.18 14.20
N GLY A 48 2.02 3.02 14.82
CA GLY A 48 1.37 2.94 16.12
C GLY A 48 2.11 3.75 17.19
N VAL A 49 1.36 4.56 17.96
CA VAL A 49 1.94 5.38 19.04
C VAL A 49 2.35 4.54 20.25
N SER A 50 1.76 3.35 20.40
CA SER A 50 2.04 2.37 21.45
C SER A 50 3.44 1.74 21.38
N LEU A 51 4.17 1.93 20.28
CA LEU A 51 5.53 1.39 20.11
C LEU A 51 6.53 2.04 21.08
N THR A 52 7.28 1.20 21.79
CA THR A 52 8.41 1.66 22.62
C THR A 52 9.47 2.36 21.78
N GLY A 53 10.28 3.25 22.38
CA GLY A 53 11.28 4.03 21.65
C GLY A 53 12.28 3.19 20.83
N SER A 54 12.68 2.01 21.34
CA SER A 54 13.58 1.09 20.64
C SER A 54 12.90 0.40 19.45
N GLN A 55 11.65 -0.05 19.62
CA GLN A 55 10.85 -0.66 18.55
C GLN A 55 10.56 0.35 17.44
N ARG A 56 10.12 1.56 17.82
CA ARG A 56 9.88 2.65 16.89
C ARG A 56 11.13 2.96 16.08
N LYS A 57 12.29 3.10 16.73
CA LYS A 57 13.56 3.36 16.05
C LYS A 57 13.90 2.25 15.04
N ARG A 58 13.83 0.99 15.46
CA ARG A 58 14.12 -0.15 14.58
C ARG A 58 13.16 -0.23 13.39
N LEU A 59 11.87 0.07 13.61
CA LEU A 59 10.89 0.14 12.53
C LEU A 59 11.23 1.26 11.55
N MET A 60 11.55 2.46 12.04
CA MET A 60 11.94 3.59 11.21
C MET A 60 13.20 3.29 10.38
N ASP A 61 14.20 2.63 10.96
CA ASP A 61 15.42 2.23 10.26
C ASP A 61 15.10 1.31 9.07
N VAL A 62 14.24 0.30 9.28
CA VAL A 62 13.80 -0.62 8.22
C VAL A 62 12.98 0.11 7.15
N LEU A 63 11.97 0.89 7.55
CA LEU A 63 11.13 1.60 6.59
C LEU A 63 11.97 2.59 5.76
N SER A 64 12.94 3.28 6.38
CA SER A 64 13.82 4.23 5.69
C SER A 64 14.79 3.53 4.72
N ALA A 65 15.31 2.35 5.10
CA ALA A 65 16.16 1.52 4.25
C ALA A 65 15.39 0.99 3.01
N TYR A 66 14.12 0.66 3.19
CA TYR A 66 13.25 0.11 2.14
C TYR A 66 12.17 1.10 1.69
N ARG A 67 12.46 2.41 1.72
CA ARG A 67 11.49 3.46 1.38
C ARG A 67 10.85 3.29 0.00
N VAL A 68 11.60 2.69 -0.92
CA VAL A 68 11.19 2.43 -2.30
C VAL A 68 10.13 1.34 -2.36
N ILE A 69 9.87 0.56 -1.30
CA ILE A 69 8.87 -0.52 -1.30
C ILE A 69 7.61 -0.11 -0.54
N PHE A 70 7.77 0.53 0.63
CA PHE A 70 6.66 0.75 1.56
C PHE A 70 5.83 2.02 1.29
N ALA A 71 6.37 2.98 0.54
CA ALA A 71 5.70 4.24 0.23
C ALA A 71 5.62 4.48 -1.29
N TRP A 72 5.14 3.46 -2.02
CA TRP A 72 4.84 3.57 -3.44
C TRP A 72 3.74 4.61 -3.68
N GLY A 73 4.04 5.59 -4.53
CA GLY A 73 3.03 6.41 -5.17
C GLY A 73 2.48 5.71 -6.42
N PRO A 74 1.39 6.23 -7.02
CA PRO A 74 0.84 5.71 -8.27
C PRO A 74 1.85 5.63 -9.42
N GLY A 75 2.87 6.49 -9.43
CA GLY A 75 3.95 6.46 -10.42
C GLY A 75 5.01 5.38 -10.20
N ASP A 76 5.09 4.77 -9.00
CA ASP A 76 6.06 3.73 -8.68
C ASP A 76 5.56 2.32 -9.05
N MET A 77 4.27 2.17 -9.42
CA MET A 77 3.66 0.91 -9.86
C MET A 77 3.18 0.98 -11.33
N PRO A 78 4.10 1.09 -12.31
CA PRO A 78 3.75 1.12 -13.73
C PRO A 78 3.20 -0.26 -14.15
N GLY A 79 1.89 -0.35 -14.32
CA GLY A 79 1.19 -1.61 -14.63
C GLY A 79 0.03 -1.92 -13.68
N VAL A 80 -0.09 -1.19 -12.57
CA VAL A 80 -1.35 -1.11 -11.81
C VAL A 80 -2.15 0.02 -12.42
N ASP A 81 -3.29 -0.32 -13.04
CA ASP A 81 -4.23 0.67 -13.54
C ASP A 81 -4.69 1.54 -12.36
N PRO A 82 -4.54 2.88 -12.39
CA PRO A 82 -4.93 3.77 -11.28
C PRO A 82 -6.46 3.84 -11.05
N LYS A 83 -7.22 2.88 -11.59
CA LYS A 83 -8.68 2.85 -11.68
C LYS A 83 -9.33 2.26 -10.42
#